data_AF-A0A2K6ESG7-F1
#
_entry.id   AF-A0A2K6ESG7-F1
#
_cell.length_a   1.000
_cell.length_b   1.000
_cell.length_c   1.000
_cell.angle_alpha   90.00
_cell.angle_beta   90.00
_cell.angle_gamma   90.00
#
_symmetry.space_group_name_H-M   'P 1'
#
loop_
_entity.id
_entity.type
_entity.pdbx_description
1 polymer ?
#
loop_
_entity_poly.entity_id
_entity_poly.type
_entity_poly.pdbx_seq_one_letter_code
_entity_poly.pdbx_strand_id
1 'polypeptide(L)'
;MDKFATIESLKALCCAKEFGLLYLHILNRELSLKARQGNSRMRKHSDAEVACLAREVYTEWKTFIEKHLDRPSIEVQSDPKTESFRKNAQKLLSEALELEMDHLLVENIERETFHLCSRLINGPYRRTVRALVFTLKHRAEIRAQVKNGSLPVGTFVQTYKK
;
A
#
# COMPACT_ATOMS: atom_id res chain seq x y z
N MET A 1 30.16 -6.76 -26.13
CA MET A 1 29.04 -6.39 -25.23
C MET A 1 29.31 -5.00 -24.72
N ASP A 2 28.47 -4.05 -25.13
CA ASP A 2 28.79 -2.63 -25.19
C ASP A 2 28.91 -1.98 -23.81
N LYS A 3 30.10 -1.42 -23.54
CA LYS A 3 30.39 -0.63 -22.34
C LYS A 3 29.39 0.54 -22.16
N PHE A 4 28.89 1.08 -23.26
CA PHE A 4 27.91 2.17 -23.28
C PHE A 4 26.60 1.80 -22.58
N ALA A 5 26.02 0.63 -22.87
CA ALA A 5 24.75 0.19 -22.26
C ALA A 5 24.88 -0.02 -20.73
N THR A 6 26.06 -0.41 -20.26
CA THR A 6 26.33 -0.66 -18.83
C THR A 6 26.46 0.65 -18.04
N ILE A 7 27.09 1.67 -18.64
CA ILE A 7 27.21 3.01 -18.07
C ILE A 7 25.86 3.73 -18.09
N GLU A 8 25.07 3.57 -19.15
CA GLU A 8 23.71 4.14 -19.25
C GLU A 8 22.77 3.58 -18.18
N SER A 9 22.89 2.27 -17.89
CA SER A 9 22.17 1.61 -16.79
C SER A 9 22.52 2.21 -15.42
N LEU A 10 23.79 2.54 -15.19
CA LEU A 10 24.27 3.18 -13.96
C LEU A 10 23.84 4.65 -13.89
N LYS A 11 23.83 5.36 -15.03
CA LYS A 11 23.29 6.73 -15.12
C LYS A 11 21.78 6.77 -14.91
N ALA A 12 21.01 5.77 -15.34
CA ALA A 12 19.59 5.65 -15.07
C ALA A 12 19.30 5.44 -13.57
N LEU A 13 20.12 4.63 -12.88
CA LEU A 13 20.11 4.50 -11.42
C LEU A 13 20.46 5.82 -10.71
N CYS A 14 21.36 6.62 -11.29
CA CYS A 14 21.71 7.94 -10.77
C CYS A 14 20.62 8.99 -11.08
N CYS A 15 19.91 8.90 -12.21
CA CYS A 15 18.79 9.78 -12.55
C CYS A 15 17.59 9.58 -11.60
N ALA A 16 17.43 8.36 -11.06
CA ALA A 16 16.48 8.09 -9.98
C ALA A 16 16.81 8.86 -8.66
N LYS A 17 18.03 9.41 -8.52
CA LYS A 17 18.47 10.27 -7.41
C LYS A 17 17.93 11.69 -7.52
N GLU A 18 17.77 12.25 -8.73
CA GLU A 18 17.26 13.61 -8.94
C GLU A 18 15.74 13.72 -8.75
N PHE A 19 14.99 12.63 -8.94
CA PHE A 19 13.56 12.53 -8.60
C PHE A 19 13.30 12.19 -7.12
N GLY A 20 14.27 12.48 -6.26
CA GLY A 20 14.45 12.01 -4.88
C GLY A 20 13.44 12.48 -3.81
N LEU A 21 12.20 12.80 -4.18
CA LEU A 21 11.12 13.02 -3.21
C LEU A 21 9.85 12.19 -3.48
N LEU A 22 9.71 11.54 -4.64
CA LEU A 22 8.55 10.68 -4.94
C LEU A 22 8.85 9.18 -4.87
N TYR A 23 10.13 8.78 -4.87
CA TYR A 23 10.52 7.38 -5.02
C TYR A 23 10.72 6.62 -3.70
N LEU A 24 10.58 7.26 -2.54
CA LEU A 24 10.53 6.55 -1.26
C LEU A 24 9.22 5.73 -1.13
N HIS A 25 8.19 6.07 -1.91
CA HIS A 25 6.88 5.41 -1.82
C HIS A 25 6.74 4.16 -2.72
N ILE A 26 7.62 3.95 -3.71
CA ILE A 26 7.46 2.88 -4.73
C ILE A 26 8.56 1.81 -4.68
N LEU A 27 9.58 1.92 -3.81
CA LEU A 27 10.56 0.83 -3.65
C LEU A 27 9.98 -0.32 -2.82
N ASN A 28 9.08 -1.06 -3.47
CA ASN A 28 8.73 -2.44 -3.19
C ASN A 28 10.02 -3.22 -2.83
N ARG A 29 9.96 -4.02 -1.76
CA ARG A 29 11.06 -4.83 -1.23
C ARG A 29 11.80 -5.61 -2.33
N GLU A 30 11.09 -5.99 -3.38
CA GLU A 30 11.62 -6.68 -4.57
C GLU A 30 12.55 -5.83 -5.45
N LEU A 31 12.27 -4.52 -5.62
CA LEU A 31 13.11 -3.61 -6.39
C LEU A 31 14.44 -3.34 -5.66
N SER A 32 14.40 -3.24 -4.32
CA SER A 32 15.60 -3.15 -3.47
C SER A 32 16.46 -4.41 -3.59
N LEU A 33 15.84 -5.60 -3.61
CA LEU A 33 16.56 -6.87 -3.78
C LEU A 33 17.20 -6.99 -5.18
N LYS A 34 16.49 -6.59 -6.24
CA LYS A 34 17.02 -6.61 -7.63
C LYS A 34 18.15 -5.60 -7.82
N ALA A 35 18.00 -4.36 -7.32
CA ALA A 35 19.06 -3.35 -7.35
C ALA A 35 20.30 -3.82 -6.58
N ARG A 36 20.11 -4.46 -5.42
CA ARG A 36 21.19 -5.05 -4.62
C ARG A 36 21.90 -6.20 -5.33
N GLN A 37 21.16 -7.06 -6.04
CA GLN A 37 21.73 -8.15 -6.84
C GLN A 37 22.51 -7.64 -8.05
N GLY A 38 21.97 -6.68 -8.83
CA GLY A 38 22.65 -6.09 -9.98
C GLY A 38 23.94 -5.37 -9.61
N ASN A 39 23.89 -4.54 -8.56
CA ASN A 39 25.05 -3.82 -8.07
C ASN A 39 26.13 -4.77 -7.48
N SER A 40 25.74 -5.87 -6.81
CA SER A 40 26.71 -6.86 -6.31
C SER A 40 27.52 -7.56 -7.42
N ARG A 41 26.93 -7.73 -8.61
CA ARG A 41 27.60 -8.31 -9.78
C ARG A 41 28.49 -7.29 -10.48
N MET A 42 28.03 -6.05 -10.61
CA MET A 42 28.81 -4.96 -11.23
C MET A 42 30.05 -4.55 -10.43
N ARG A 43 30.01 -4.68 -9.10
CA ARG A 43 31.20 -4.46 -8.24
C ARG A 43 32.34 -5.47 -8.46
N LYS A 44 32.04 -6.60 -9.09
CA LYS A 44 33.00 -7.67 -9.46
C LYS A 44 33.28 -7.70 -10.96
N HIS A 45 32.87 -6.67 -11.70
CA HIS A 45 33.06 -6.61 -13.14
C HIS A 45 34.56 -6.56 -13.49
N SER A 46 34.93 -7.16 -14.62
CA SER A 46 36.33 -7.22 -15.09
C SER A 46 36.88 -5.85 -15.49
N ASP A 47 35.99 -4.92 -15.85
CA ASP A 47 36.33 -3.53 -16.11
C ASP A 47 36.43 -2.74 -14.79
N ALA A 48 37.62 -2.21 -14.51
CA ALA A 48 37.94 -1.50 -13.28
C ALA A 48 37.11 -0.22 -13.10
N GLU A 49 36.77 0.48 -14.19
CA GLU A 49 36.00 1.73 -14.16
C GLU A 49 34.53 1.45 -13.77
N VAL A 50 33.93 0.43 -14.40
CA VAL A 50 32.57 -0.03 -14.09
C VAL A 50 32.47 -0.55 -12.65
N ALA A 51 33.49 -1.29 -12.19
CA ALA A 51 33.54 -1.79 -10.81
C ALA A 51 33.70 -0.66 -9.78
N CYS A 52 34.47 0.39 -10.10
CA CYS A 52 34.63 1.56 -9.24
C CYS A 52 33.32 2.33 -9.11
N LEU A 53 32.70 2.67 -10.24
CA LEU A 53 31.44 3.42 -10.28
C LEU A 53 30.30 2.68 -9.58
N ALA A 54 30.22 1.35 -9.75
CA ALA A 54 29.25 0.53 -9.04
C ALA A 54 29.46 0.54 -7.51
N ARG A 55 30.71 0.56 -7.03
CA ARG A 55 31.03 0.67 -5.59
C ARG A 55 30.63 2.03 -5.03
N GLU A 56 30.85 3.11 -5.77
CA GLU A 56 30.44 4.46 -5.37
C GLU A 56 28.92 4.55 -5.26
N VAL A 57 28.20 4.16 -6.31
CA VAL A 57 26.72 4.14 -6.32
C VAL A 57 26.17 3.27 -5.19
N TYR A 58 26.80 2.12 -4.90
CA TYR A 58 26.39 1.26 -3.78
C TYR A 58 26.56 1.96 -2.43
N THR A 59 27.68 2.64 -2.23
CA THR A 59 28.03 3.31 -0.97
C THR A 59 27.10 4.50 -0.73
N GLU A 60 26.84 5.29 -1.77
CA GLU A 60 25.87 6.38 -1.70
C GLU A 60 24.45 5.89 -1.45
N TRP A 61 24.03 4.81 -2.12
CA TRP A 61 22.72 4.21 -1.88
C TRP A 61 22.60 3.67 -0.46
N LYS A 62 23.63 2.96 0.04
CA LYS A 62 23.64 2.41 1.39
C LYS A 62 23.56 3.52 2.44
N THR A 63 24.38 4.56 2.30
CA THR A 63 24.36 5.72 3.22
C THR A 63 23.06 6.51 3.13
N PHE A 64 22.44 6.60 1.94
CA PHE A 64 21.11 7.18 1.78
C PHE A 64 20.06 6.39 2.56
N ILE A 65 20.01 5.06 2.40
CA ILE A 65 19.09 4.21 3.14
C ILE A 65 19.32 4.36 4.65
N GLU A 66 20.56 4.22 5.13
CA GLU A 66 20.92 4.35 6.56
C GLU A 66 20.46 5.70 7.16
N LYS A 67 20.67 6.81 6.44
CA LYS A 67 20.22 8.15 6.87
C LYS A 67 18.69 8.32 6.89
N HIS A 68 17.96 7.43 6.24
CA HIS A 68 16.51 7.51 6.08
C HIS A 68 15.77 6.34 6.75
N LEU A 69 16.47 5.45 7.48
CA LEU A 69 15.87 4.32 8.20
C LEU A 69 14.94 4.78 9.33
N ASP A 70 15.32 5.84 10.04
CA ASP A 70 14.58 6.37 11.19
C ASP A 70 13.42 7.28 10.79
N ARG A 71 13.19 7.49 9.49
CA ARG A 71 12.02 8.25 9.05
C ARG A 71 10.77 7.40 9.30
N PRO A 72 9.80 7.89 10.09
CA PRO A 72 8.55 7.17 10.25
C PRO A 72 7.91 6.96 8.88
N SER A 73 7.33 5.79 8.67
CA SER A 73 6.56 5.51 7.46
C SER A 73 5.52 6.60 7.29
N ILE A 74 5.58 7.34 6.19
CA ILE A 74 4.54 8.29 5.84
C ILE A 74 3.29 7.46 5.58
N GLU A 75 2.36 7.45 6.53
CA GLU A 75 1.00 7.03 6.26
C GLU A 75 0.48 7.98 5.19
N VAL A 76 0.38 7.51 3.95
CA VAL A 76 -0.31 8.27 2.91
C VAL A 76 -1.78 8.25 3.30
N GLN A 77 -2.14 9.24 4.12
CA GLN A 77 -3.53 9.54 4.39
C GLN A 77 -4.20 9.87 3.07
N SER A 78 -5.40 9.33 2.86
CA SER A 78 -6.13 9.65 1.65
C SER A 78 -6.39 11.15 1.60
N ASP A 79 -6.70 11.67 0.41
CA ASP A 79 -7.13 13.06 0.30
C ASP A 79 -8.33 13.34 1.24
N PRO A 80 -8.50 14.58 1.75
CA PRO A 80 -9.55 14.89 2.74
C PRO A 80 -10.95 14.47 2.31
N LYS A 81 -11.23 14.50 1.00
CA LYS A 81 -12.53 14.10 0.46
C LYS A 81 -12.70 12.58 0.54
N THR A 82 -11.69 11.78 0.20
CA THR A 82 -11.71 10.33 0.41
C THR A 82 -11.91 9.98 1.88
N GLU A 83 -11.17 10.61 2.80
CA GLU A 83 -11.34 10.38 4.24
C GLU A 83 -12.77 10.70 4.70
N SER A 84 -13.36 11.80 4.22
CA SER A 84 -14.76 12.15 4.55
C SER A 84 -15.76 11.09 4.09
N PHE A 85 -15.56 10.47 2.92
CA PHE A 85 -16.42 9.40 2.42
C PHE A 85 -16.27 8.12 3.23
N ARG A 86 -15.05 7.80 3.65
CA ARG A 86 -14.77 6.62 4.49
C ARG A 86 -15.36 6.79 5.88
N LYS A 87 -15.21 7.96 6.50
CA LYS A 87 -15.86 8.29 7.77
C LYS A 87 -17.39 8.24 7.70
N ASN A 88 -17.99 8.71 6.61
CA ASN A 88 -19.44 8.57 6.41
C ASN A 88 -19.86 7.09 6.27
N ALA A 89 -19.10 6.28 5.52
CA ALA A 89 -19.36 4.85 5.43
C ALA A 89 -19.27 4.15 6.80
N GLN A 90 -18.25 4.48 7.61
CA GLN A 90 -18.11 3.99 8.98
C GLN A 90 -19.31 4.40 9.83
N LYS A 91 -19.76 5.66 9.75
CA LYS A 91 -20.97 6.13 10.44
C LYS A 91 -22.19 5.28 10.09
N LEU A 92 -22.48 5.08 8.80
CA LEU A 92 -23.63 4.27 8.36
C LEU A 92 -23.54 2.80 8.83
N LEU A 93 -22.34 2.23 8.84
CA LEU A 93 -22.08 0.88 9.34
C LEU A 93 -22.24 0.79 10.86
N SER A 94 -21.77 1.78 11.61
CA SER A 94 -21.93 1.86 13.06
C SER A 94 -23.40 1.94 13.46
N GLU A 95 -24.20 2.74 12.75
CA GLU A 95 -25.65 2.81 12.94
C GLU A 95 -26.34 1.47 12.62
N ALA A 96 -25.91 0.80 11.55
CA ALA A 96 -26.48 -0.50 11.17
C ALA A 96 -26.10 -1.63 12.14
N LEU A 97 -24.93 -1.53 12.77
CA LEU A 97 -24.45 -2.45 13.78
C LEU A 97 -24.88 -2.06 15.19
N GLU A 98 -25.48 -0.90 15.42
CA GLU A 98 -25.77 -0.40 16.77
C GLU A 98 -24.50 -0.40 17.64
N LEU A 99 -23.37 0.06 17.08
CA LEU A 99 -22.07 0.16 17.74
C LEU A 99 -21.57 1.60 17.72
N GLU A 100 -20.57 1.90 18.54
CA GLU A 100 -19.87 3.18 18.48
C GLU A 100 -19.13 3.35 17.15
N MET A 101 -18.99 4.60 16.70
CA MET A 101 -18.38 4.94 15.42
C MET A 101 -16.92 4.49 15.31
N ASP A 102 -16.17 4.55 16.41
CA ASP A 102 -14.75 4.20 16.48
C ASP A 102 -14.54 2.73 16.90
N HIS A 103 -15.59 1.91 16.85
CA HIS A 103 -15.49 0.49 17.16
C HIS A 103 -14.69 -0.25 16.08
N LEU A 104 -13.69 -1.05 16.50
CA LEU A 104 -12.75 -1.76 15.60
C LEU A 104 -13.45 -2.61 14.53
N LEU A 105 -14.58 -3.24 14.85
CA LEU A 105 -15.38 -4.01 13.90
C LEU A 105 -15.91 -3.16 12.72
N VAL A 106 -16.38 -1.94 13.01
CA VAL A 106 -16.89 -1.00 11.99
C VAL A 106 -15.75 -0.59 11.06
N GLU A 107 -14.61 -0.23 11.64
CA GLU A 107 -13.41 0.13 10.89
C GLU A 107 -12.93 -1.04 10.01
N ASN A 108 -12.88 -2.25 10.55
CA ASN A 108 -12.45 -3.43 9.81
C ASN A 108 -13.37 -3.75 8.62
N ILE A 109 -14.70 -3.65 8.79
CA ILE A 109 -15.64 -3.89 7.68
C ILE A 109 -15.47 -2.86 6.56
N GLU A 110 -15.36 -1.57 6.92
CA GLU A 110 -15.14 -0.51 5.93
C GLU A 110 -13.80 -0.71 5.22
N ARG A 111 -12.73 -0.98 5.98
CA ARG A 111 -11.38 -1.20 5.45
C ARG A 111 -11.34 -2.37 4.48
N GLU A 112 -11.95 -3.49 4.84
CA GLU A 112 -12.02 -4.68 3.99
C GLU A 112 -12.82 -4.39 2.70
N THR A 113 -13.92 -3.64 2.81
CA THR A 113 -14.71 -3.18 1.66
C THR A 113 -13.89 -2.29 0.74
N PHE A 114 -13.13 -1.35 1.32
CA PHE A 114 -12.24 -0.45 0.57
C PHE A 114 -11.14 -1.22 -0.16
N HIS A 115 -10.51 -2.20 0.50
CA HIS A 115 -9.51 -3.07 -0.12
C HIS A 115 -10.10 -3.91 -1.26
N LEU A 116 -11.28 -4.49 -1.05
CA LEU A 116 -11.96 -5.32 -2.04
C LEU A 116 -12.41 -4.52 -3.29
N CYS A 117 -12.63 -3.22 -3.14
CA CYS A 117 -13.04 -2.29 -4.21
C CYS A 117 -11.87 -1.49 -4.81
N SER A 118 -10.67 -2.08 -4.84
CA SER A 118 -9.46 -1.52 -5.45
C SER A 118 -8.90 -0.28 -4.75
N ARG A 119 -9.23 -0.06 -3.47
CA ARG A 119 -8.73 1.07 -2.67
C ARG A 119 -9.11 2.43 -3.28
N LEU A 120 -10.30 2.51 -3.88
CA LEU A 120 -10.83 3.72 -4.50
C LEU A 120 -12.29 3.92 -4.13
N ILE A 121 -12.70 5.17 -3.89
CA ILE A 121 -14.10 5.55 -3.66
C ILE A 121 -14.86 5.59 -4.99
N ASN A 122 -15.07 4.42 -5.58
CA ASN A 122 -15.74 4.24 -6.87
C ASN A 122 -17.22 3.84 -6.70
N GLY A 123 -17.92 3.67 -7.82
CA GLY A 123 -19.31 3.19 -7.84
C GLY A 123 -19.48 1.84 -7.12
N PRO A 124 -18.64 0.81 -7.39
CA PRO A 124 -18.64 -0.47 -6.67
C PRO A 124 -18.53 -0.35 -5.16
N TYR A 125 -17.60 0.46 -4.65
CA TYR A 125 -17.45 0.73 -3.22
C TYR A 125 -18.75 1.24 -2.61
N ARG A 126 -19.34 2.31 -3.20
CA ARG A 126 -20.58 2.89 -2.69
C ARG A 126 -21.77 1.92 -2.76
N ARG A 127 -21.85 1.09 -3.81
CA ARG A 127 -22.91 0.07 -3.95
C ARG A 127 -22.75 -1.05 -2.91
N THR A 128 -21.52 -1.48 -2.67
CA THR A 128 -21.21 -2.53 -1.67
C THR A 128 -21.50 -2.03 -0.26
N VAL A 129 -21.03 -0.83 0.13
CA VAL A 129 -21.33 -0.24 1.45
C VAL A 129 -22.84 -0.17 1.69
N ARG A 130 -23.63 0.32 0.72
CA ARG A 130 -25.10 0.36 0.86
C ARG A 130 -25.71 -1.04 1.00
N ALA A 131 -25.21 -2.03 0.26
CA ALA A 131 -25.69 -3.41 0.36
C ALA A 131 -25.39 -4.02 1.73
N LEU A 132 -24.21 -3.78 2.28
CA LEU A 132 -23.81 -4.20 3.62
C LEU A 132 -24.70 -3.54 4.68
N VAL A 133 -24.83 -2.22 4.65
CA VAL A 133 -25.68 -1.45 5.58
C VAL A 133 -27.12 -1.95 5.53
N PHE A 134 -27.70 -2.14 4.34
CA PHE A 134 -29.05 -2.65 4.19
C PHE A 134 -29.20 -4.05 4.79
N THR A 135 -28.25 -4.95 4.51
CA THR A 135 -28.25 -6.32 5.05
C THR A 135 -28.16 -6.30 6.57
N LEU A 136 -27.26 -5.51 7.14
CA LEU A 136 -27.06 -5.40 8.59
C LEU A 136 -28.28 -4.79 9.28
N LYS A 137 -28.95 -3.79 8.68
CA LYS A 137 -30.18 -3.19 9.24
C LYS A 137 -31.34 -4.19 9.26
N HIS A 138 -31.54 -4.95 8.18
CA HIS A 138 -32.75 -5.74 8.01
C HIS A 138 -32.61 -7.23 8.36
N ARG A 139 -31.38 -7.78 8.47
CA ARG A 139 -31.14 -9.19 8.83
C ARG A 139 -30.44 -9.29 10.17
N ALA A 140 -31.24 -9.42 11.24
CA ALA A 140 -30.74 -9.50 12.62
C ALA A 140 -29.81 -10.70 12.86
N GLU A 141 -30.07 -11.85 12.22
CA GLU A 141 -29.23 -13.05 12.32
C GLU A 141 -27.80 -12.80 11.81
N ILE A 142 -27.67 -12.20 10.61
CA ILE A 142 -26.38 -11.86 10.03
C ILE A 142 -25.67 -10.81 10.89
N ARG A 143 -26.41 -9.80 11.39
CA ARG A 143 -25.87 -8.80 12.30
C ARG A 143 -25.29 -9.44 13.57
N ALA A 144 -25.99 -10.39 14.18
CA ALA A 144 -25.50 -11.12 15.34
C ALA A 144 -24.26 -11.98 15.03
N GLN A 145 -24.24 -12.68 13.89
CA GLN A 145 -23.10 -13.48 13.44
C GLN A 145 -21.84 -12.66 13.15
N VAL A 146 -22.00 -11.43 12.66
CA VAL A 146 -20.87 -10.51 12.45
C VAL A 146 -20.38 -9.95 13.78
N LYS A 147 -21.28 -9.61 14.72
CA LYS A 147 -20.93 -9.11 16.06
C LYS A 147 -20.19 -10.14 16.90
N ASN A 148 -20.63 -11.40 16.87
CA ASN A 148 -20.04 -12.47 17.68
C ASN A 148 -18.80 -13.12 17.01
N GLY A 149 -18.45 -12.70 15.79
CA GLY A 149 -17.31 -13.23 15.03
C GLY A 149 -17.53 -14.60 14.39
N SER A 150 -18.74 -15.15 14.45
CA SER A 150 -19.09 -16.43 13.79
C SER A 150 -19.01 -16.32 12.27
N LEU A 151 -19.25 -15.13 11.70
CA LEU A 151 -19.06 -14.84 10.29
C LEU A 151 -17.84 -13.93 10.10
N PRO A 152 -16.73 -14.43 9.51
CA PRO A 152 -15.55 -13.62 9.25
C PRO A 152 -15.87 -12.41 8.35
N VAL A 153 -15.30 -11.26 8.69
CA VAL A 153 -15.54 -9.99 7.98
C VAL A 153 -15.21 -10.09 6.49
N GLY A 154 -14.08 -10.72 6.14
CA GLY A 154 -13.70 -10.90 4.72
C GLY A 154 -14.74 -11.68 3.92
N THR A 155 -15.21 -12.81 4.45
CA THR A 155 -16.25 -13.64 3.83
C THR A 155 -17.58 -12.89 3.72
N PHE A 156 -17.96 -12.17 4.78
CA PHE A 156 -19.16 -11.33 4.80
C PHE A 156 -19.13 -10.28 3.69
N VAL A 157 -18.07 -9.46 3.65
CA VAL A 157 -17.93 -8.38 2.67
C VAL A 157 -17.91 -8.93 1.23
N GLN A 158 -17.23 -10.06 1.02
CA GLN A 158 -17.13 -10.70 -0.29
C GLN A 158 -18.49 -11.24 -0.79
N THR A 159 -19.32 -11.76 0.11
CA THR A 159 -20.67 -12.29 -0.21
C THR A 159 -21.60 -11.20 -0.75
N TYR A 160 -21.46 -9.97 -0.26
CA TYR A 160 -22.35 -8.85 -0.60
C TYR A 160 -21.70 -7.82 -1.55
N LYS A 161 -20.53 -8.14 -2.12
CA LYS A 161 -19.85 -7.31 -3.11
C LYS A 161 -20.73 -7.12 -4.36
N LYS A 162 -20.83 -5.89 -4.85
CA LYS A 162 -21.59 -5.52 -6.07
C LYS A 162 -20.76 -4.81 -7.13
#